data_AF-A0A0L0FN88-F1
#
_entry.id   AF-A0A0L0FN88-F1
#
_cell.length_a   1.000
_cell.length_b   1.000
_cell.length_c   1.000
_cell.angle_alpha   90.00
_cell.angle_beta   90.00
_cell.angle_gamma   90.00
#
_symmetry.space_group_name_H-M   'P 1'
#
loop_
_entity.id
_entity.type
_entity.pdbx_description
1 polymer ?
#
loop_
_entity_poly.entity_id
_entity_poly.type
_entity_poly.pdbx_seq_one_letter_code
_entity_poly.pdbx_strand_id
1 'polypeptide(L)'
;MKNSCILLAILSFANGKVISGRGTGSSAPSICNRAWSNSGAAKSTDCNGAEWIFSSSSDNSDVVTAGLADSSITSMVYLSVGTVNTDDPADPRLNDYVWQENEDLNGDGETWGDYWFDPDDLVPNILPIMKDIMDNYKVRGFNAISTDNAKPSTAVSDNDAIAARAREEQTIDDRYVDYMNGIVDYAHSIGLKVALKNPSYYTQESTLINKFDAFIVESMFNWYPTDVNNYNSDPDLLTGSAPFWVFQYEDVNGVSNSELRERMVEQGVDMTYMDTTDGWVKFYATE
;
A
#
# COMPACT_ATOMS: atom_id res chain seq x y z
N MET A 1 -64.17 -17.33 12.32
CA MET A 1 -63.06 -16.42 12.67
C MET A 1 -61.91 -16.75 11.73
N LYS A 2 -61.89 -16.20 10.51
CA LYS A 2 -61.20 -14.96 10.08
C LYS A 2 -59.69 -14.97 10.38
N ASN A 3 -58.93 -15.27 9.32
CA ASN A 3 -57.60 -14.82 8.90
C ASN A 3 -56.73 -14.06 9.91
N SER A 4 -55.45 -14.45 10.01
CA SER A 4 -54.36 -13.71 9.35
C SER A 4 -53.03 -14.47 9.47
N CYS A 5 -52.58 -15.02 8.33
CA CYS A 5 -51.16 -15.25 8.09
C CYS A 5 -50.49 -13.88 7.91
N ILE A 6 -49.53 -13.54 8.76
CA ILE A 6 -48.59 -12.45 8.49
C ILE A 6 -47.36 -13.09 7.86
N LEU A 7 -47.32 -13.06 6.53
CA LEU A 7 -46.08 -13.14 5.77
C LEU A 7 -45.33 -11.83 6.03
N LEU A 8 -44.18 -11.88 6.70
CA LEU A 8 -43.23 -10.78 6.67
C LEU A 8 -42.41 -10.93 5.38
N ALA A 9 -42.58 -9.97 4.47
CA ALA A 9 -41.80 -9.85 3.26
C ALA A 9 -40.96 -8.56 3.35
N ILE A 10 -39.65 -8.73 3.07
CA ILE A 10 -38.71 -7.75 2.49
C ILE A 10 -38.28 -6.64 3.48
N LEU A 11 -37.01 -6.52 3.82
CA LEU A 11 -35.97 -5.95 2.96
C LEU A 11 -34.62 -6.64 3.18
N SER A 12 -34.19 -7.39 2.16
CA SER A 12 -32.77 -7.65 1.94
C SER A 12 -32.12 -6.33 1.54
N PHE A 13 -31.18 -5.82 2.35
CA PHE A 13 -30.24 -4.80 1.88
C PHE A 13 -29.27 -5.45 0.90
N ALA A 14 -29.75 -5.79 -0.29
CA ALA A 14 -28.89 -5.88 -1.44
C ALA A 14 -28.51 -4.44 -1.77
N ASN A 15 -27.28 -4.04 -1.46
CA ASN A 15 -26.67 -2.83 -2.01
C ASN A 15 -26.60 -3.01 -3.53
N GLY A 16 -27.71 -2.74 -4.19
CA GLY A 16 -27.79 -2.54 -5.62
C GLY A 16 -27.14 -1.20 -5.96
N LYS A 17 -25.80 -1.14 -5.89
CA LYS A 17 -25.06 -0.32 -6.86
C LYS A 17 -25.07 -1.07 -8.18
N VAL A 18 -26.24 -1.00 -8.82
CA VAL A 18 -26.40 -1.29 -10.24
C VAL A 18 -25.46 -0.36 -10.99
N ILE A 19 -24.49 -0.96 -11.67
CA ILE A 19 -24.08 -0.65 -13.04
C ILE A 19 -24.25 0.85 -13.38
N SER A 20 -23.39 1.70 -12.82
CA SER A 20 -23.28 3.09 -13.27
C SER A 20 -21.82 3.44 -13.45
N GLY A 21 -21.42 3.44 -14.72
CA GLY A 21 -20.13 3.94 -15.17
C GLY A 21 -19.15 2.82 -15.49
N ARG A 22 -19.13 2.40 -16.76
CA ARG A 22 -17.85 2.37 -17.46
C ARG A 22 -17.30 3.80 -17.42
N GLY A 23 -16.78 4.21 -16.27
CA GLY A 23 -15.83 5.31 -16.22
C GLY A 23 -14.72 4.87 -17.15
N THR A 24 -14.43 5.69 -18.15
CA THR A 24 -13.17 5.64 -18.86
C THR A 24 -12.09 5.77 -17.80
N GLY A 25 -11.70 4.65 -17.20
CA GLY A 25 -10.72 4.59 -16.14
C GLY A 25 -9.48 5.25 -16.70
N SER A 26 -9.03 6.31 -16.05
CA SER A 26 -7.68 6.79 -16.26
C SER A 26 -6.81 5.59 -15.93
N SER A 27 -6.33 4.87 -16.95
CA SER A 27 -5.49 3.71 -16.73
C SER A 27 -4.28 4.23 -15.97
N ALA A 28 -4.11 3.78 -14.73
CA ALA A 28 -2.93 4.14 -13.96
C ALA A 28 -1.68 3.93 -14.83
N PRO A 29 -0.72 4.86 -14.81
CA PRO A 29 0.51 4.72 -15.58
C PRO A 29 1.17 3.37 -15.29
N SER A 30 1.84 2.79 -16.28
CA SER A 30 2.44 1.47 -16.11
C SER A 30 3.54 1.50 -15.04
N ILE A 31 3.46 0.58 -14.06
CA ILE A 31 4.52 0.37 -13.06
C ILE A 31 5.26 -0.94 -13.32
N CYS A 32 6.58 -0.92 -13.12
CA CYS A 32 7.42 -2.10 -12.98
C CYS A 32 7.88 -2.23 -11.53
N ASN A 33 7.37 -3.24 -10.82
CA ASN A 33 7.79 -3.52 -9.46
C ASN A 33 8.98 -4.49 -9.45
N ARG A 34 10.08 -4.05 -8.86
CA ARG A 34 11.29 -4.84 -8.59
C ARG A 34 11.65 -4.83 -7.11
N ALA A 35 10.86 -4.18 -6.27
CA ALA A 35 11.18 -3.98 -4.86
C ALA A 35 11.02 -5.27 -4.04
N TRP A 36 9.96 -6.01 -4.28
CA TRP A 36 9.61 -7.22 -3.52
C TRP A 36 8.67 -8.13 -4.34
N SER A 37 8.61 -9.41 -3.96
CA SER A 37 7.61 -10.40 -4.38
C SER A 37 7.67 -11.62 -3.44
N ASN A 38 6.57 -12.38 -3.33
CA ASN A 38 6.56 -13.63 -2.54
C ASN A 38 7.25 -14.77 -3.29
N SER A 39 7.22 -14.74 -4.63
CA SER A 39 7.95 -15.67 -5.49
C SER A 39 9.48 -15.52 -5.44
N GLY A 40 9.98 -14.40 -4.90
CA GLY A 40 11.38 -13.97 -5.04
C GLY A 40 11.77 -13.50 -6.46
N ALA A 41 10.86 -13.54 -7.43
CA ALA A 41 11.11 -13.20 -8.82
C ALA A 41 10.89 -11.72 -9.19
N ALA A 42 10.70 -10.81 -8.23
CA ALA A 42 10.51 -9.38 -8.48
C ALA A 42 11.56 -8.78 -9.44
N LYS A 43 12.82 -9.25 -9.34
CA LYS A 43 13.93 -8.81 -10.19
C LYS A 43 13.85 -9.33 -11.63
N SER A 44 12.97 -10.27 -11.94
CA SER A 44 12.72 -10.81 -13.28
C SER A 44 11.64 -10.03 -14.05
N THR A 45 10.89 -9.15 -13.37
CA THR A 45 9.81 -8.35 -13.98
C THR A 45 10.31 -7.56 -15.20
N ASP A 46 9.63 -7.72 -16.34
CA ASP A 46 9.87 -6.94 -17.54
C ASP A 46 9.42 -5.48 -17.33
N CYS A 47 10.37 -4.55 -17.43
CA CYS A 47 10.11 -3.12 -17.26
C CYS A 47 10.01 -2.34 -18.58
N ASN A 48 9.98 -3.02 -19.73
CA ASN A 48 9.89 -2.33 -21.02
C ASN A 48 8.60 -1.51 -21.12
N GLY A 49 8.75 -0.20 -21.35
CA GLY A 49 7.61 0.73 -21.44
C GLY A 49 6.91 1.03 -20.11
N ALA A 50 7.55 0.72 -18.98
CA ALA A 50 7.09 1.18 -17.68
C ALA A 50 7.29 2.70 -17.55
N GLU A 51 6.29 3.42 -17.05
CA GLU A 51 6.38 4.85 -16.71
C GLU A 51 6.91 5.06 -15.28
N TRP A 52 6.73 4.04 -14.44
CA TRP A 52 7.23 3.97 -13.07
C TRP A 52 8.12 2.75 -12.89
N ILE A 53 9.30 2.92 -12.30
CA ILE A 53 10.16 1.82 -11.84
C ILE A 53 10.22 1.88 -10.33
N PHE A 54 9.71 0.84 -9.67
CA PHE A 54 9.72 0.69 -8.23
C PHE A 54 10.77 -0.34 -7.82
N SER A 55 11.67 0.03 -6.91
CA SER A 55 12.83 -0.81 -6.56
C SER A 55 13.22 -0.69 -5.08
N SER A 56 14.00 -1.66 -4.61
CA SER A 56 14.72 -1.53 -3.35
C SER A 56 15.87 -0.53 -3.51
N SER A 57 16.25 0.15 -2.43
CA SER A 57 17.38 1.08 -2.45
C SER A 57 18.72 0.37 -2.71
N SER A 58 18.78 -0.96 -2.65
CA SER A 58 19.97 -1.77 -2.95
C SER A 58 20.02 -2.29 -4.40
N ASP A 59 18.98 -2.08 -5.20
CA ASP A 59 18.92 -2.56 -6.59
C ASP A 59 19.76 -1.67 -7.52
N ASN A 60 20.92 -2.19 -7.92
CA ASN A 60 21.83 -1.53 -8.87
C ASN A 60 21.79 -2.17 -10.27
N SER A 61 20.68 -2.81 -10.64
CA SER A 61 20.52 -3.38 -11.98
C SER A 61 20.53 -2.32 -13.08
N ASP A 62 20.84 -2.74 -14.31
CA ASP A 62 20.85 -1.86 -15.48
C ASP A 62 19.49 -1.17 -15.69
N VAL A 63 18.40 -1.87 -15.36
CA VAL A 63 17.03 -1.34 -15.46
C VAL A 63 16.81 -0.15 -14.52
N VAL A 64 17.20 -0.30 -13.25
CA VAL A 64 17.07 0.79 -12.25
C VAL A 64 18.02 1.93 -12.60
N THR A 65 19.25 1.62 -12.97
CA THR A 65 20.26 2.61 -13.37
C THR A 65 19.81 3.43 -14.58
N ALA A 66 19.23 2.78 -15.60
CA ALA A 66 18.67 3.46 -16.76
C ALA A 66 17.46 4.33 -16.39
N GLY A 67 16.56 3.83 -15.53
CA GLY A 67 15.42 4.58 -15.02
C GLY A 67 15.83 5.85 -14.29
N LEU A 68 16.83 5.77 -13.40
CA LEU A 68 17.36 6.91 -12.65
C LEU A 68 18.00 7.98 -13.57
N ALA A 69 18.50 7.57 -14.74
CA ALA A 69 19.09 8.47 -15.73
C ALA A 69 18.04 9.10 -16.68
N ASP A 70 16.81 8.57 -16.72
CA ASP A 70 15.75 9.01 -17.62
C ASP A 70 14.72 9.89 -16.89
N SER A 71 14.74 11.19 -17.16
CA SER A 71 13.81 12.15 -16.56
C SER A 71 12.34 11.93 -16.91
N SER A 72 12.02 11.11 -17.92
CA SER A 72 10.65 10.75 -18.27
C SER A 72 10.08 9.63 -17.38
N ILE A 73 10.95 8.91 -16.66
CA ILE A 73 10.58 7.82 -15.75
C ILE A 73 10.42 8.34 -14.33
N THR A 74 9.38 7.89 -13.64
CA THR A 74 9.29 8.05 -12.18
C THR A 74 10.02 6.88 -11.52
N SER A 75 11.20 7.14 -10.96
CA SER A 75 11.98 6.17 -10.20
C SER A 75 11.59 6.24 -8.72
N MET A 76 10.86 5.22 -8.29
CA MET A 76 10.36 5.06 -6.94
C MET A 76 11.20 4.07 -6.14
N VAL A 77 11.53 4.44 -4.90
CA VAL A 77 12.29 3.59 -3.98
C VAL A 77 11.45 3.17 -2.78
N TYR A 78 11.65 1.93 -2.33
CA TYR A 78 11.03 1.39 -1.12
C TYR A 78 11.53 2.09 0.14
N LEU A 79 10.61 2.43 1.04
CA LEU A 79 10.92 2.95 2.37
C LEU A 79 9.91 2.39 3.38
N SER A 80 10.36 1.51 4.29
CA SER A 80 9.57 1.18 5.48
C SER A 80 9.57 2.40 6.42
N VAL A 81 8.39 2.93 6.71
CA VAL A 81 8.24 4.14 7.53
C VAL A 81 7.84 3.85 8.96
N GLY A 82 7.24 2.68 9.24
CA GLY A 82 6.80 2.26 10.57
C GLY A 82 7.64 1.14 11.19
N THR A 83 8.52 0.49 10.43
CA THR A 83 9.39 -0.57 10.94
C THR A 83 10.85 -0.41 10.52
N VAL A 84 11.74 -1.12 11.20
CA VAL A 84 13.15 -1.30 10.84
C VAL A 84 13.51 -2.78 10.83
N ASN A 85 14.17 -3.23 9.77
CA ASN A 85 14.89 -4.50 9.77
C ASN A 85 16.30 -4.24 10.35
N THR A 86 16.64 -4.89 11.45
CA THR A 86 17.88 -4.59 12.19
C THR A 86 19.13 -5.09 11.48
N ASP A 87 19.01 -6.07 10.58
CA ASP A 87 20.10 -6.62 9.79
C ASP A 87 20.40 -5.78 8.53
N ASP A 88 19.38 -5.12 7.96
CA ASP A 88 19.51 -4.24 6.79
C ASP A 88 18.67 -2.95 6.93
N PRO A 89 19.02 -2.06 7.87
CA PRO A 89 18.26 -0.83 8.08
C PRO A 89 18.56 0.19 6.97
N ALA A 90 17.53 0.94 6.53
CA ALA A 90 17.72 2.03 5.58
C ALA A 90 18.66 3.14 6.11
N ASP A 91 18.70 3.33 7.43
CA ASP A 91 19.71 4.10 8.16
C ASP A 91 20.00 3.41 9.50
N PRO A 92 21.27 3.14 9.86
CA PRO A 92 21.61 2.46 11.11
C PRO A 92 21.09 3.13 12.38
N ARG A 93 20.83 4.45 12.37
CA ARG A 93 20.27 5.17 13.51
C ARG A 93 18.87 4.69 13.90
N LEU A 94 18.12 4.09 12.96
CA LEU A 94 16.78 3.55 13.25
C LEU A 94 16.83 2.39 14.25
N ASN A 95 17.96 1.66 14.33
CA ASN A 95 18.12 0.55 15.27
C ASN A 95 18.08 1.00 16.74
N ASP A 96 18.35 2.27 17.03
CA ASP A 96 18.26 2.83 18.39
C ASP A 96 16.81 2.96 18.89
N TYR A 97 15.83 2.80 18.01
CA TYR A 97 14.40 2.99 18.26
C TYR A 97 13.55 1.73 18.03
N VAL A 98 14.20 0.57 17.99
CA VAL A 98 13.51 -0.73 17.98
C VAL A 98 12.64 -0.85 19.23
N TRP A 99 11.36 -1.17 19.05
CA TRP A 99 10.45 -1.30 20.17
C TRP A 99 9.76 -2.66 20.27
N GLN A 100 8.90 -3.04 19.33
CA GLN A 100 8.23 -4.35 19.32
C GLN A 100 8.54 -5.11 18.05
N GLU A 101 8.75 -6.43 18.14
CA GLU A 101 8.88 -7.28 16.96
C GLU A 101 7.59 -7.23 16.14
N ASN A 102 7.74 -7.15 14.83
CA ASN A 102 6.62 -7.28 13.93
C ASN A 102 6.24 -8.75 13.79
N GLU A 103 5.17 -9.15 14.48
CA GLU A 103 4.64 -10.51 14.43
C GLU A 103 3.80 -10.78 13.16
N ASP A 104 3.70 -9.83 12.24
CA ASP A 104 3.06 -10.06 10.94
C ASP A 104 3.79 -11.17 10.19
N LEU A 105 3.01 -12.11 9.66
CA LEU A 105 3.54 -13.26 8.92
C LEU A 105 3.69 -12.93 7.43
N ASN A 106 4.79 -13.39 6.84
CA ASN A 106 5.02 -13.37 5.40
C ASN A 106 4.21 -14.47 4.69
N GLY A 107 4.38 -14.58 3.36
CA GLY A 107 3.70 -15.58 2.53
C GLY A 107 3.97 -17.04 2.91
N ASP A 108 5.06 -17.30 3.64
CA ASP A 108 5.48 -18.63 4.10
C ASP A 108 5.06 -18.92 5.56
N GLY A 109 4.44 -17.95 6.24
CA GLY A 109 4.02 -18.07 7.63
C GLY A 109 5.12 -17.78 8.66
N GLU A 110 6.24 -17.19 8.24
CA GLU A 110 7.33 -16.74 9.11
C GLU A 110 7.22 -15.24 9.40
N THR A 111 7.82 -14.74 10.48
CA THR A 111 7.86 -13.29 10.75
C THR A 111 8.76 -12.57 9.73
N TRP A 112 8.45 -11.32 9.43
CA TRP A 112 9.26 -10.48 8.53
C TRP A 112 10.64 -10.11 9.09
N GLY A 113 10.85 -10.31 10.39
CA GLY A 113 12.12 -10.03 11.09
C GLY A 113 12.40 -8.53 11.28
N ASP A 114 11.38 -7.68 11.10
CA ASP A 114 11.44 -6.26 11.36
C ASP A 114 10.77 -5.90 12.70
N TYR A 115 11.02 -4.68 13.16
CA TYR A 115 10.54 -4.17 14.44
C TYR A 115 9.81 -2.84 14.24
N TRP A 116 8.67 -2.70 14.90
CA TRP A 116 7.91 -1.46 14.95
C TRP A 116 8.64 -0.40 15.78
N PHE A 117 8.49 0.87 15.37
CA PHE A 117 8.86 2.02 16.18
C PHE A 117 7.79 2.34 17.22
N ASP A 118 8.19 2.89 18.36
CA ASP A 118 7.24 3.44 19.33
C ASP A 118 6.53 4.66 18.70
N PRO A 119 5.18 4.73 18.72
CA PRO A 119 4.42 5.89 18.26
C PRO A 119 4.90 7.23 18.85
N ASP A 120 5.40 7.25 20.08
CA ASP A 120 5.92 8.46 20.72
C ASP A 120 7.25 8.95 20.11
N ASP A 121 7.99 8.08 19.44
CA ASP A 121 9.27 8.40 18.79
C ASP A 121 9.12 8.83 17.33
N LEU A 122 7.98 8.53 16.69
CA LEU A 122 7.77 8.75 15.26
C LEU A 122 8.11 10.19 14.81
N VAL A 123 7.52 11.18 15.46
CA VAL A 123 7.76 12.60 15.10
C VAL A 123 9.07 13.15 15.66
N PRO A 124 9.39 13.03 16.97
CA PRO A 124 10.58 13.70 17.52
C PRO A 124 11.90 13.05 17.08
N ASN A 125 11.91 11.74 16.80
CA ASN A 125 13.14 10.97 16.64
C ASN A 125 13.26 10.27 15.28
N ILE A 126 12.19 9.61 14.81
CA ILE A 126 12.23 8.86 13.54
C ILE A 126 12.13 9.78 12.33
N LEU A 127 11.21 10.76 12.35
CA LEU A 127 10.99 11.67 11.22
C LEU A 127 12.27 12.42 10.79
N PRO A 128 13.11 12.96 11.69
CA PRO A 128 14.40 13.52 11.28
C PRO A 128 15.29 12.53 10.51
N ILE A 129 15.33 11.26 10.93
CA ILE A 129 16.12 10.22 10.25
C ILE A 129 15.52 9.92 8.87
N MET A 130 14.19 9.81 8.77
CA MET A 130 13.51 9.60 7.48
C MET A 130 13.75 10.73 6.49
N LYS A 131 13.86 11.98 6.97
CA LYS A 131 14.23 13.12 6.13
C LYS A 131 15.63 12.97 5.54
N ASP A 132 16.61 12.56 6.35
CA ASP A 132 17.97 12.30 5.87
C ASP A 132 18.01 11.13 4.86
N ILE A 133 17.20 10.08 5.08
CA ILE A 133 17.07 8.96 4.14
C ILE A 133 16.48 9.45 2.80
N MET A 134 15.41 10.26 2.84
CA MET A 134 14.81 10.83 1.64
C MET A 134 15.78 11.75 0.88
N ASP A 135 16.60 12.54 1.59
CA ASP A 135 17.67 13.33 0.97
C ASP A 135 18.70 12.44 0.29
N ASN A 136 19.10 11.33 0.94
CA ASN A 136 20.01 10.36 0.34
C ASN A 136 19.41 9.77 -0.95
N TYR A 137 18.15 9.34 -0.92
CA TYR A 137 17.46 8.83 -2.10
C TYR A 137 17.37 9.85 -3.22
N LYS A 138 17.08 11.12 -2.90
CA LYS A 138 17.07 12.22 -3.87
C LYS A 138 18.44 12.41 -4.53
N VAL A 139 19.52 12.41 -3.74
CA VAL A 139 20.90 12.52 -4.24
C VAL A 139 21.26 11.36 -5.17
N ARG A 140 20.71 10.17 -4.91
CA ARG A 140 20.89 8.97 -5.75
C ARG A 140 20.04 8.97 -7.03
N GLY A 141 19.22 10.00 -7.25
CA GLY A 141 18.43 10.20 -8.46
C GLY A 141 16.98 9.74 -8.37
N PHE A 142 16.56 9.13 -7.25
CA PHE A 142 15.15 8.79 -7.07
C PHE A 142 14.29 10.06 -7.03
N ASN A 143 13.09 9.98 -7.61
CA ASN A 143 12.14 11.09 -7.66
C ASN A 143 10.78 10.75 -7.03
N ALA A 144 10.66 9.54 -6.46
CA ALA A 144 9.51 9.11 -5.68
C ALA A 144 9.93 8.13 -4.57
N ILE A 145 9.12 8.04 -3.52
CA ILE A 145 9.19 6.98 -2.50
C ILE A 145 7.88 6.21 -2.45
N SER A 146 7.93 4.91 -2.14
CA SER A 146 6.77 4.14 -1.71
C SER A 146 6.92 3.86 -0.23
N THR A 147 5.98 4.37 0.58
CA THR A 147 5.98 4.11 2.02
C THR A 147 5.43 2.73 2.28
N ASP A 148 6.08 1.92 3.12
CA ASP A 148 5.58 0.65 3.62
C ASP A 148 5.46 0.66 5.14
N ASN A 149 4.62 -0.23 5.69
CA ASN A 149 4.36 -0.31 7.13
C ASN A 149 3.92 1.04 7.73
N ALA A 150 3.26 1.89 6.94
CA ALA A 150 2.67 3.14 7.39
C ALA A 150 1.45 2.93 8.31
N LYS A 151 0.99 1.69 8.43
CA LYS A 151 -0.09 1.27 9.31
C LYS A 151 0.50 0.29 10.34
N PRO A 152 0.34 0.53 11.65
CA PRO A 152 0.73 -0.45 12.66
C PRO A 152 -0.09 -1.74 12.54
N SER A 153 0.53 -2.88 12.83
CA SER A 153 -0.20 -4.14 12.99
C SER A 153 -1.13 -4.08 14.21
N THR A 154 -2.03 -5.06 14.35
CA THR A 154 -2.89 -5.16 15.55
C THR A 154 -2.11 -5.43 16.83
N ALA A 155 -0.82 -5.79 16.75
CA ALA A 155 0.04 -5.98 17.91
C ALA A 155 0.42 -4.64 18.56
N VAL A 156 0.56 -3.59 17.76
CA VAL A 156 1.02 -2.27 18.19
C VAL A 156 -0.12 -1.37 18.69
N SER A 157 -1.37 -1.72 18.38
CA SER A 157 -2.53 -0.84 18.61
C SER A 157 -3.03 -0.74 20.06
N ASP A 158 -2.40 -1.41 21.04
CA ASP A 158 -2.84 -1.39 22.45
C ASP A 158 -1.75 -0.89 23.42
N ASN A 159 -0.74 -0.17 22.95
CA ASN A 159 0.38 0.24 23.80
C ASN A 159 0.05 1.35 24.81
N ASP A 160 -0.95 2.18 24.51
CA ASP A 160 -1.46 3.19 25.41
C ASP A 160 -2.95 3.51 25.14
N ALA A 161 -3.48 4.49 25.88
CA ALA A 161 -4.90 4.88 25.77
C ALA A 161 -5.27 5.56 24.44
N ILE A 162 -4.31 6.15 23.72
CA ILE A 162 -4.54 6.77 22.41
C ILE A 162 -4.69 5.67 21.36
N ALA A 163 -3.74 4.74 21.31
CA ALA A 163 -3.78 3.61 20.40
C ALA A 163 -5.02 2.73 20.65
N ALA A 164 -5.32 2.43 21.91
CA ALA A 164 -6.49 1.65 22.29
C ALA A 164 -7.81 2.30 21.85
N ARG A 165 -7.91 3.64 21.95
CA ARG A 165 -9.07 4.39 21.47
C ARG A 165 -9.18 4.32 19.94
N ALA A 166 -8.07 4.56 19.23
CA ALA A 166 -8.06 4.48 17.77
C ALA A 166 -8.52 3.09 17.28
N ARG A 167 -8.09 2.01 17.95
CA ARG A 167 -8.56 0.65 17.68
C ARG A 167 -10.05 0.48 17.93
N GLU A 168 -10.56 0.93 19.07
CA GLU A 168 -11.98 0.85 19.42
C GLU A 168 -12.85 1.59 18.39
N GLU A 169 -12.37 2.74 17.92
CA GLU A 169 -13.04 3.60 16.93
C GLU A 169 -12.81 3.14 15.48
N GLN A 170 -11.96 2.12 15.25
CA GLN A 170 -11.52 1.67 13.92
C GLN A 170 -10.89 2.79 13.07
N THR A 171 -10.17 3.69 13.74
CA THR A 171 -9.42 4.80 13.15
C THR A 171 -7.92 4.57 13.30
N ILE A 172 -7.12 5.44 12.69
CA ILE A 172 -5.66 5.44 12.87
C ILE A 172 -5.27 6.32 14.06
N ASP A 173 -4.20 5.96 14.74
CA ASP A 173 -3.63 6.79 15.81
C ASP A 173 -3.08 8.10 15.23
N ASP A 174 -3.51 9.24 15.79
CA ASP A 174 -3.17 10.59 15.34
C ASP A 174 -1.65 10.83 15.23
N ARG A 175 -0.82 10.15 16.03
CA ARG A 175 0.65 10.27 15.96
C ARG A 175 1.19 9.76 14.62
N TYR A 176 0.59 8.71 14.05
CA TYR A 176 0.93 8.23 12.71
C TYR A 176 0.46 9.22 11.64
N VAL A 177 -0.70 9.87 11.83
CA VAL A 177 -1.20 10.91 10.93
C VAL A 177 -0.25 12.11 10.89
N ASP A 178 0.18 12.60 12.05
CA ASP A 178 1.15 13.70 12.16
C ASP A 178 2.50 13.34 11.54
N TYR A 179 2.98 12.12 11.81
CA TYR A 179 4.22 11.60 11.26
C TYR A 179 4.19 11.47 9.73
N MET A 180 3.13 10.86 9.17
CA MET A 180 2.97 10.72 7.73
C MET A 180 2.76 12.05 7.03
N ASN A 181 2.05 13.01 7.65
CA ASN A 181 2.02 14.38 7.16
C ASN A 181 3.44 14.97 7.08
N GLY A 182 4.25 14.76 8.11
CA GLY A 182 5.65 15.20 8.14
C GLY A 182 6.52 14.57 7.04
N ILE A 183 6.29 13.29 6.72
CA ILE A 183 6.96 12.59 5.61
C ILE A 183 6.55 13.21 4.27
N VAL A 184 5.24 13.31 4.00
CA VAL A 184 4.72 13.81 2.72
C VAL A 184 5.12 15.26 2.49
N ASP A 185 4.92 16.12 3.49
CA ASP A 185 5.26 17.54 3.39
C ASP A 185 6.77 17.73 3.13
N TYR A 186 7.63 16.93 3.76
CA TYR A 186 9.07 17.01 3.51
C TYR A 186 9.45 16.47 2.12
N ALA A 187 8.96 15.29 1.74
CA ALA A 187 9.21 14.69 0.44
C ALA A 187 8.86 15.67 -0.69
N HIS A 188 7.67 16.28 -0.61
CA HIS A 188 7.24 17.31 -1.55
C HIS A 188 8.15 18.54 -1.54
N SER A 189 8.62 18.98 -0.37
CA SER A 189 9.53 20.14 -0.24
C SER A 189 10.87 19.96 -0.96
N ILE A 190 11.34 18.71 -1.10
CA ILE A 190 12.56 18.34 -1.84
C ILE A 190 12.27 17.78 -3.25
N GLY A 191 11.01 17.83 -3.68
CA GLY A 191 10.57 17.39 -5.01
C GLY A 191 10.61 15.87 -5.20
N LEU A 192 10.29 15.09 -4.17
CA LEU A 192 9.95 13.67 -4.26
C LEU A 192 8.42 13.51 -4.29
N LYS A 193 7.92 12.58 -5.10
CA LYS A 193 6.54 12.09 -4.98
C LYS A 193 6.42 11.04 -3.88
N VAL A 194 5.23 10.82 -3.33
CA VAL A 194 4.98 9.82 -2.29
C VAL A 194 3.82 8.90 -2.68
N ALA A 195 4.09 7.61 -2.78
CA ALA A 195 3.06 6.58 -2.88
C ALA A 195 2.77 5.97 -1.49
N LEU A 196 1.50 5.89 -1.11
CA LEU A 196 1.06 5.22 0.12
C LEU A 196 0.70 3.77 -0.18
N LYS A 197 1.39 2.82 0.49
CA LYS A 197 1.03 1.40 0.48
C LYS A 197 -0.07 1.12 1.51
N ASN A 198 -1.07 0.35 1.10
CA ASN A 198 -2.20 -0.11 1.91
C ASN A 198 -2.92 1.05 2.65
N PRO A 199 -3.58 1.97 1.92
CA PRO A 199 -4.07 3.24 2.47
C PRO A 199 -5.34 3.13 3.33
N SER A 200 -5.82 1.93 3.66
CA SER A 200 -7.18 1.68 4.15
C SER A 200 -7.55 2.44 5.43
N TYR A 201 -6.58 2.73 6.29
CA TYR A 201 -6.77 3.47 7.53
C TYR A 201 -6.63 4.99 7.38
N TYR A 202 -5.99 5.43 6.29
CA TYR A 202 -5.79 6.85 6.00
C TYR A 202 -6.90 7.43 5.13
N THR A 203 -7.80 6.63 4.55
CA THR A 203 -8.87 7.11 3.67
C THR A 203 -9.82 8.09 4.35
N GLN A 204 -9.99 7.97 5.67
CA GLN A 204 -10.80 8.89 6.48
C GLN A 204 -10.05 10.18 6.85
N GLU A 205 -8.73 10.22 6.70
CA GLU A 205 -7.88 11.37 6.99
C GLU A 205 -7.82 12.34 5.82
N SER A 206 -8.94 13.02 5.55
CA SER A 206 -9.13 13.89 4.37
C SER A 206 -8.02 14.93 4.13
N THR A 207 -7.33 15.39 5.18
CA THR A 207 -6.24 16.36 5.09
C THR A 207 -4.90 15.75 4.68
N LEU A 208 -4.74 14.44 4.84
CA LEU A 208 -3.53 13.68 4.53
C LEU A 208 -3.69 12.83 3.27
N ILE A 209 -4.80 12.10 3.12
CA ILE A 209 -4.99 11.15 2.00
C ILE A 209 -4.84 11.82 0.63
N ASN A 210 -5.33 13.06 0.51
CA ASN A 210 -5.27 13.84 -0.73
C ASN A 210 -3.88 14.43 -1.02
N LYS A 211 -2.91 14.26 -0.12
CA LYS A 211 -1.53 14.69 -0.35
C LYS A 211 -0.69 13.63 -1.04
N PHE A 212 -1.09 12.35 -1.02
CA PHE A 212 -0.31 11.30 -1.69
C PHE A 212 -0.40 11.41 -3.21
N ASP A 213 0.70 11.12 -3.89
CA ASP A 213 0.81 11.21 -5.35
C ASP A 213 0.34 9.92 -6.05
N ALA A 214 0.33 8.79 -5.34
CA ALA A 214 -0.09 7.49 -5.82
C ALA A 214 -0.42 6.54 -4.66
N PHE A 215 -1.01 5.39 -4.98
CA PHE A 215 -1.37 4.34 -4.03
C PHE A 215 -0.95 2.96 -4.53
N ILE A 216 -0.49 2.12 -3.60
CA ILE A 216 -0.16 0.71 -3.83
C ILE A 216 -0.97 -0.14 -2.86
N VAL A 217 -1.53 -1.26 -3.29
CA VAL A 217 -2.23 -2.21 -2.41
C VAL A 217 -1.76 -3.64 -2.60
N GLU A 218 -1.50 -4.30 -1.47
CA GLU A 218 -1.14 -5.71 -1.31
C GLU A 218 -1.88 -6.34 -0.13
N SER A 219 -2.67 -7.40 -0.27
CA SER A 219 -3.35 -7.82 -1.49
C SER A 219 -4.86 -7.61 -1.30
N MET A 220 -5.43 -6.77 -2.18
CA MET A 220 -6.78 -6.22 -2.02
C MET A 220 -7.85 -7.32 -1.95
N PHE A 221 -7.69 -8.43 -2.66
CA PHE A 221 -8.72 -9.45 -2.79
C PHE A 221 -8.44 -10.69 -1.95
N ASN A 222 -7.17 -10.98 -1.63
CA ASN A 222 -6.80 -12.25 -1.01
C ASN A 222 -6.47 -12.09 0.47
N TRP A 223 -5.70 -11.07 0.86
CA TRP A 223 -5.26 -10.88 2.27
C TRP A 223 -6.17 -9.96 3.07
N TYR A 224 -6.66 -8.88 2.45
CA TYR A 224 -7.49 -7.87 3.14
C TYR A 224 -8.80 -7.59 2.39
N PRO A 225 -9.64 -8.61 2.14
CA PRO A 225 -10.88 -8.43 1.38
C PRO A 225 -11.88 -7.49 2.06
N THR A 226 -11.75 -7.26 3.37
CA THR A 226 -12.56 -6.29 4.12
C THR A 226 -12.19 -4.84 3.83
N ASP A 227 -10.94 -4.59 3.43
CA ASP A 227 -10.41 -3.24 3.21
C ASP A 227 -10.81 -2.69 1.83
N VAL A 228 -11.29 -3.55 0.94
CA VAL A 228 -11.79 -3.20 -0.39
C VAL A 228 -12.77 -2.03 -0.36
N ASN A 229 -13.69 -2.04 0.60
CA ASN A 229 -14.72 -1.01 0.75
C ASN A 229 -14.14 0.34 1.20
N ASN A 230 -12.92 0.36 1.73
CA ASN A 230 -12.25 1.61 2.11
C ASN A 230 -11.63 2.29 0.89
N TYR A 231 -11.43 1.59 -0.23
CA TYR A 231 -10.80 2.13 -1.44
C TYR A 231 -11.82 2.68 -2.44
N ASN A 232 -13.07 2.18 -2.41
CA ASN A 232 -14.17 2.57 -3.31
C ASN A 232 -15.22 3.49 -2.64
N SER A 233 -14.87 4.05 -1.47
CA SER A 233 -15.70 4.96 -0.68
C SER A 233 -15.37 6.43 -0.98
N ASP A 234 -15.67 7.37 -0.08
CA ASP A 234 -15.30 8.79 -0.25
C ASP A 234 -14.06 9.08 0.63
N PRO A 235 -12.88 9.40 0.05
CA PRO A 235 -12.60 9.54 -1.38
C PRO A 235 -12.46 8.20 -2.12
N ASP A 236 -12.88 8.16 -3.39
CA ASP A 236 -12.74 6.97 -4.24
C ASP A 236 -11.33 6.94 -4.80
N LEU A 237 -10.49 6.08 -4.23
CA LEU A 237 -9.09 5.94 -4.64
C LEU A 237 -8.95 5.10 -5.91
N LEU A 238 -9.93 4.24 -6.23
CA LEU A 238 -9.91 3.39 -7.43
C LEU A 238 -10.18 4.19 -8.70
N THR A 239 -11.07 5.18 -8.62
CA THR A 239 -11.45 6.03 -9.77
C THR A 239 -10.93 7.46 -9.66
N GLY A 240 -10.13 7.76 -8.62
CA GLY A 240 -9.51 9.05 -8.37
C GLY A 240 -8.44 9.44 -9.41
N SER A 241 -7.88 10.64 -9.24
CA SER A 241 -6.88 11.19 -10.17
C SER A 241 -5.46 10.68 -9.95
N ALA A 242 -5.17 10.11 -8.78
CA ALA A 242 -3.86 9.55 -8.45
C ALA A 242 -3.75 8.12 -9.00
N PRO A 243 -2.56 7.69 -9.50
CA PRO A 243 -2.31 6.29 -9.83
C PRO A 243 -2.63 5.36 -8.65
N PHE A 244 -3.30 4.24 -8.95
CA PHE A 244 -3.62 3.20 -7.98
C PHE A 244 -3.21 1.85 -8.58
N TRP A 245 -2.27 1.15 -7.93
CA TRP A 245 -1.77 -0.15 -8.39
C TRP A 245 -2.10 -1.24 -7.39
N VAL A 246 -2.65 -2.33 -7.90
CA VAL A 246 -3.05 -3.49 -7.10
C VAL A 246 -2.13 -4.66 -7.42
N PHE A 247 -1.39 -5.13 -6.42
CA PHE A 247 -0.55 -6.31 -6.50
C PHE A 247 -1.23 -7.48 -5.77
N GLN A 248 -1.19 -8.66 -6.37
CA GLN A 248 -1.90 -9.85 -5.95
C GLN A 248 -0.99 -11.07 -5.99
N TYR A 249 -1.30 -12.04 -5.14
CA TYR A 249 -0.58 -13.30 -5.04
C TYR A 249 -1.52 -14.44 -5.32
N GLU A 250 -1.13 -15.34 -6.22
CA GLU A 250 -1.91 -16.53 -6.56
C GLU A 250 -2.05 -17.46 -5.35
N ASP A 251 -3.21 -18.12 -5.22
CA ASP A 251 -3.54 -19.15 -4.23
C ASP A 251 -3.38 -18.77 -2.74
N VAL A 252 -3.05 -17.51 -2.44
CA VAL A 252 -3.05 -17.00 -1.06
C VAL A 252 -4.48 -16.95 -0.54
N ASN A 253 -4.70 -17.52 0.64
CA ASN A 253 -6.01 -17.69 1.28
C ASN A 253 -7.06 -18.44 0.44
N GLY A 254 -6.62 -19.26 -0.52
CA GLY A 254 -7.50 -20.15 -1.30
C GLY A 254 -8.37 -19.45 -2.34
N VAL A 255 -8.07 -18.20 -2.72
CA VAL A 255 -8.79 -17.49 -3.78
C VAL A 255 -8.26 -17.94 -5.15
N SER A 256 -9.12 -18.59 -5.93
CA SER A 256 -8.79 -19.03 -7.29
C SER A 256 -8.72 -17.85 -8.27
N ASN A 257 -8.01 -18.01 -9.39
CA ASN A 257 -7.96 -16.98 -10.46
C ASN A 257 -9.36 -16.62 -11.02
N SER A 258 -10.28 -17.58 -11.08
CA SER A 258 -11.67 -17.30 -11.51
C SER A 258 -12.39 -16.40 -10.51
N GLU A 259 -12.27 -16.71 -9.23
CA GLU A 259 -12.86 -15.92 -8.15
C GLU A 259 -12.21 -14.54 -8.05
N LEU A 260 -10.90 -14.43 -8.27
CA LEU A 260 -10.19 -13.15 -8.37
C LEU A 260 -10.77 -12.28 -9.48
N ARG A 261 -10.97 -12.83 -10.69
CA ARG A 261 -11.61 -12.09 -11.81
C ARG A 261 -13.02 -11.62 -11.45
N GLU A 262 -13.83 -12.46 -10.80
CA GLU A 262 -15.17 -12.08 -10.35
C GLU A 262 -15.12 -10.90 -9.38
N ARG A 263 -14.26 -10.95 -8.36
CA ARG A 263 -14.07 -9.85 -7.39
C ARG A 263 -13.56 -8.58 -8.05
N MET A 264 -12.65 -8.69 -9.01
CA MET A 264 -12.15 -7.56 -9.80
C MET A 264 -13.28 -6.86 -10.57
N VAL A 265 -14.13 -7.62 -11.24
CA VAL A 265 -15.31 -7.08 -11.95
C VAL A 265 -16.28 -6.40 -10.97
N GLU A 266 -16.55 -7.03 -9.82
CA GLU A 266 -17.44 -6.47 -8.80
C GLU A 266 -16.95 -5.13 -8.24
N GLN A 267 -15.64 -4.96 -8.10
CA GLN A 267 -15.01 -3.74 -7.58
C GLN A 267 -14.62 -2.73 -8.66
N GLY A 268 -14.87 -3.03 -9.94
CA GLY A 268 -14.49 -2.15 -11.04
C GLY A 268 -12.98 -2.04 -11.28
N VAL A 269 -12.20 -3.03 -10.86
CA VAL A 269 -10.75 -3.09 -11.07
C VAL A 269 -10.48 -3.89 -12.35
N ASP A 270 -10.02 -3.22 -13.42
CA ASP A 270 -9.80 -3.88 -14.72
C ASP A 270 -8.50 -4.71 -14.77
N MET A 271 -7.48 -4.30 -14.02
CA MET A 271 -6.15 -4.93 -14.07
C MET A 271 -5.47 -4.93 -12.70
N THR A 272 -4.79 -6.03 -12.40
CA THR A 272 -3.89 -6.19 -11.26
C THR A 272 -2.54 -6.72 -11.73
N TYR A 273 -1.53 -6.63 -10.87
CA TYR A 273 -0.23 -7.25 -11.06
C TYR A 273 -0.17 -8.55 -10.24
N MET A 274 -0.05 -9.69 -10.91
CA MET A 274 0.08 -11.00 -10.28
C MET A 274 1.54 -11.36 -10.09
N ASP A 275 1.88 -11.86 -8.91
CA ASP A 275 3.19 -12.42 -8.61
C ASP A 275 3.34 -13.80 -9.29
N THR A 276 4.43 -13.99 -10.02
CA THR A 276 4.75 -15.24 -10.73
C THR A 276 6.23 -15.52 -10.67
N THR A 277 6.66 -16.69 -11.15
CA THR A 277 8.08 -17.04 -11.28
C THR A 277 8.86 -16.19 -12.28
N ASP A 278 8.15 -15.48 -13.17
CA ASP A 278 8.74 -14.57 -14.16
C ASP A 278 8.68 -13.10 -13.70
N GLY A 279 8.33 -12.86 -12.43
CA GLY A 279 8.09 -11.55 -11.85
C GLY A 279 6.63 -11.12 -11.93
N TRP A 280 6.39 -9.80 -11.89
CA TRP A 280 5.04 -9.25 -11.88
C TRP A 280 4.44 -9.20 -13.28
N VAL A 281 3.30 -9.88 -13.47
CA VAL A 281 2.58 -9.90 -14.75
C VAL A 281 1.22 -9.24 -14.65
N LYS A 282 0.79 -8.57 -15.72
CA LYS A 282 -0.55 -7.98 -15.77
C LYS A 282 -1.61 -9.09 -15.86
N PHE A 283 -2.63 -8.97 -15.04
CA PHE A 283 -3.78 -9.87 -14.99
C PHE A 283 -5.07 -9.05 -15.09
N TYR A 284 -5.92 -9.40 -16.05
CA TYR A 284 -7.07 -8.58 -16.41
C TYR A 284 -8.39 -9.16 -15.89
N ALA A 285 -9.36 -8.34 -15.52
CA ALA A 285 -10.65 -8.84 -15.01
C ALA A 285 -11.40 -9.67 -16.07
N THR A 286 -11.18 -9.36 -17.34
CA THR A 286 -11.73 -10.06 -18.49
C THR A 286 -10.62 -10.52 -19.44
N GLU A 287 -10.77 -11.72 -20.00
CA GLU A 287 -9.89 -12.27 -21.04
C GLU A 287 -10.09 -11.63 -22.42
#